data_AF-A0AB39NDW6-F1
#
_entry.id   AF-A0AB39NDW6-F1
#
_cell.length_a   1.000
_cell.length_b   1.000
_cell.length_c   1.000
_cell.angle_alpha   90.00
_cell.angle_beta   90.00
_cell.angle_gamma   90.00
#
_symmetry.space_group_name_H-M   'P 1'
#
loop_
_entity.id
_entity.type
_entity.pdbx_description
1 polymer ?
#
loop_
_entity_poly.entity_id
_entity_poly.type
_entity_poly.pdbx_seq_one_letter_code
_entity_poly.pdbx_strand_id
1 'polypeptide(L)' 'MTTGHWARLEPLLPQGIKPGRPPVWTLRQLIDGIRWRTRTGAPWRDVLDRYGP' A
#
# COMPACT_ATOMS: atom_id res chain seq x y z
N MET A 1 6.78 -2.90 5.63
CA MET A 1 6.65 -4.35 5.87
C MET A 1 7.90 -5.04 5.32
N THR A 2 8.42 -6.10 5.93
CA THR A 2 9.59 -6.81 5.39
C THR A 2 9.22 -7.56 4.10
N THR A 3 10.16 -7.71 3.17
CA THR A 3 9.92 -8.35 1.86
C THR A 3 9.34 -9.77 2.00
N GLY A 4 9.73 -10.53 3.04
CA GLY A 4 9.19 -11.86 3.30
C GLY A 4 7.72 -11.90 3.71
N HIS A 5 7.20 -10.85 4.37
CA HIS A 5 5.77 -10.77 4.69
C HIS A 5 4.94 -10.41 3.45
N TRP A 6 5.49 -9.57 2.57
CA TRP A 6 4.86 -9.21 1.30
C TRP A 6 4.68 -10.43 0.39
N ALA A 7 5.71 -11.28 0.26
CA ALA A 7 5.67 -12.47 -0.58
C ALA A 7 4.55 -13.46 -0.23
N ARG A 8 4.08 -13.48 1.03
CA ARG A 8 2.95 -14.30 1.46
C ARG A 8 1.60 -13.66 1.16
N LEU A 9 1.56 -12.33 1.08
CA LEU A 9 0.34 -11.54 0.94
C LEU A 9 0.02 -11.23 -0.52
N GLU A 10 1.04 -10.97 -1.33
CA GLU A 10 0.95 -10.76 -2.78
C GLU A 10 0.07 -11.78 -3.53
N PRO A 11 0.23 -13.11 -3.36
CA PRO A 11 -0.59 -14.09 -4.07
C PRO A 11 -2.07 -14.09 -3.65
N LEU A 12 -2.39 -13.51 -2.49
CA LEU A 12 -3.76 -13.43 -1.97
C LEU A 12 -4.47 -12.15 -2.42
N LEU A 13 -3.74 -11.20 -3.01
CA LEU A 13 -4.33 -9.95 -3.47
C LEU A 13 -5.02 -10.14 -4.83
N PRO A 14 -6.15 -9.44 -5.06
CA PRO A 14 -6.81 -9.47 -6.35
C PRO A 14 -5.85 -8.92 -7.43
N GLN A 15 -5.41 -9.80 -8.33
CA GLN A 15 -4.52 -9.50 -9.45
C GLN A 15 -5.23 -8.81 -10.62
N GLY A 16 -6.52 -8.52 -10.49
CA GLY A 16 -7.34 -8.00 -11.57
C GLY A 16 -6.99 -6.55 -11.90
N ILE A 17 -6.49 -6.33 -13.12
CA ILE A 17 -6.46 -5.00 -13.74
C ILE A 17 -7.91 -4.57 -13.94
N LYS A 18 -8.41 -3.67 -13.08
CA LYS A 18 -9.70 -3.02 -13.34
C LYS A 18 -9.57 -2.17 -14.60
N PRO A 19 -10.54 -2.20 -15.53
CA PRO A 19 -10.56 -1.26 -16.64
C PRO A 19 -10.61 0.18 -16.10
N GLY A 20 -9.61 1.00 -16.42
CA GLY A 20 -9.47 2.35 -15.89
C GLY A 20 -8.04 2.89 -15.99
N ARG A 21 -7.79 4.05 -15.36
CA ARG A 21 -6.45 4.66 -15.26
C ARG A 21 -5.52 3.69 -14.50
N PRO A 22 -4.32 3.38 -15.02
CA PRO A 22 -3.36 2.55 -14.30
C PRO A 22 -3.05 3.17 -12.93
N PRO A 23 -3.01 2.36 -11.86
CA PRO A 23 -2.74 2.87 -10.52
C PRO A 23 -1.35 3.50 -10.45
N VAL A 24 -1.26 4.71 -9.88
CA VAL A 24 0.01 5.42 -9.67
C VAL A 24 0.88 4.72 -8.60
N TRP A 25 0.23 3.99 -7.69
CA TRP A 25 0.89 3.31 -6.57
C TRP A 25 0.75 1.79 -6.68
N THR A 26 1.79 1.09 -6.24
CA THR A 26 1.72 -0.36 -6.06
C THR A 26 0.84 -0.72 -4.86
N LEU A 27 0.21 -1.90 -4.91
CA LEU A 27 -0.56 -2.43 -3.77
C LEU A 27 0.30 -2.50 -2.49
N ARG A 28 1.60 -2.78 -2.64
CA ARG A 28 2.56 -2.79 -1.54
C ARG A 28 2.69 -1.43 -0.88
N GLN A 29 2.84 -0.36 -1.66
CA GLN A 29 2.93 1.01 -1.14
C GLN A 29 1.66 1.40 -0.38
N LEU A 30 0.49 1.07 -0.92
CA LEU A 30 -0.79 1.35 -0.26
C LEU A 30 -0.91 0.61 1.08
N ILE A 31 -0.61 -0.70 1.08
CA ILE A 31 -0.70 -1.53 2.29
C ILE A 31 0.33 -1.09 3.34
N ASP A 32 1.55 -0.76 2.92
CA ASP A 32 2.57 -0.22 3.82
C ASP A 32 2.17 1.15 4.40
N GLY A 33 1.57 2.02 3.58
CA GLY A 33 1.05 3.32 4.00
C GLY A 33 -0.07 3.20 5.04
N ILE A 34 -1.07 2.37 4.78
CA ILE A 34 -2.18 2.09 5.72
C ILE A 34 -1.64 1.54 7.03
N ARG A 35 -0.72 0.58 6.99
CA ARG A 35 -0.15 -0.03 8.19
C ARG A 35 0.70 0.95 8.99
N TRP A 36 1.45 1.83 8.32
CA TRP A 36 2.19 2.89 8.99
C TRP A 36 1.24 3.87 9.66
N ARG A 37 0.20 4.33 8.95
CA ARG A 37 -0.83 5.23 9.47
C ARG A 37 -1.47 4.68 10.74
N THR A 38 -1.98 3.45 10.69
CA THR A 38 -2.64 2.82 11.85
C THR A 38 -1.69 2.65 13.03
N ARG A 39 -0.40 2.36 12.79
CA ARG A 39 0.59 2.21 13.85
C ARG A 39 1.00 3.54 14.47
N THR A 40 1.10 4.60 13.68
CA THR A 40 1.54 5.93 14.14
C THR A 40 0.36 6.78 14.64
N GLY A 41 -0.88 6.44 14.28
CA GLY A 41 -2.06 7.26 14.56
C GLY A 41 -2.14 8.52 13.70
N ALA A 42 -1.34 8.60 12.63
CA ALA A 42 -1.20 9.80 11.82
C ALA A 42 -2.46 10.07 10.96
N PRO A 43 -2.86 11.33 10.76
CA PRO A 43 -3.86 11.68 9.77
C PRO A 43 -3.34 11.38 8.36
N TRP A 44 -4.25 11.23 7.39
CA TRP A 44 -3.88 10.91 6.00
C TRP A 44 -2.94 11.94 5.37
N ARG A 45 -3.00 13.19 5.83
CA ARG A 45 -2.14 14.30 5.36
C ARG A 45 -0.67 14.17 5.75
N ASP A 46 -0.39 13.39 6.80
CA ASP A 46 0.96 13.19 7.32
C ASP A 46 1.55 11.85 6.83
N VAL A 47 0.85 11.16 5.94
CA VAL A 47 1.39 9.98 5.27
C VAL A 47 2.55 10.45 4.41
N LEU A 48 3.73 9.87 4.65
CA LEU A 48 4.94 10.23 3.91
C LEU A 48 4.72 10.07 2.40
N ASP A 49 5.23 11.01 1.60
CA ASP A 49 5.15 11.00 0.13
C ASP A 49 5.53 9.67 -0.52
N ARG A 50 6.41 8.89 0.14
CA ARG A 50 6.82 7.54 -0.30
C ARG A 50 5.67 6.51 -0.33
N TYR A 51 4.57 6.79 0.39
CA TYR A 51 3.34 6.01 0.45
C TYR A 51 2.16 6.70 -0.25
N GLY A 52 2.29 7.99 -0.53
CA GLY A 52 1.35 8.86 -1.24
C GLY A 52 1.51 10.32 -0.77
N PRO A 53 1.30 11.34 -1.63
CA PRO A 53 1.17 12.75 -1.24
C PRO A 53 -0.21 13.07 -0.63
#